data_AF-A0A0H2RXD4-F1
#
_entry.id   AF-A0A0H2RXD4-F1
#
_cell.length_a   1.000
_cell.length_b   1.000
_cell.length_c   1.000
_cell.angle_alpha   90.00
_cell.angle_beta   90.00
_cell.angle_gamma   90.00
#
_symmetry.space_group_name_H-M   'P 1'
#
loop_
_entity.id
_entity.type
_entity.pdbx_description
1 polymer ?
#
loop_
_entity_poly.entity_id
_entity_poly.type
_entity_poly.pdbx_seq_one_letter_code
_entity_poly.pdbx_strand_id
1 'polypeptide(L)'
;MIGDDVVHTYILARDTEVEGEFTDVDTTDADGTQEAHLYITPKRCIGAGHHSYIYQVELELPRELLVKPKTCLKCAYEGPGEALKKTVTEKGNRVKELFEVKKQHAPYCKHLDDGVPRPKSAKVSVTAKVTMPRTVDSEDHEQHLANEAWRYMNFPNHFFEHWTGYNIIPPCKDPLPVGAVVPQFYGYYRPQEQCEGEFMSPILLLEHCGTQANMNELTLEERRECWSLLERLNLGGFVHNSVFERNILIQNGPVQWSPFKRSSLHPRFRLIDFGRCEKIDDDEDLALNDRFNADVEFRLDFY
;
A
#
# COMPACT_ATOMS: atom_id res chain seq x y z
N MET A 1 -0.39 -31.65 -19.18
CA MET A 1 -0.97 -31.76 -17.83
C MET A 1 -1.45 -30.37 -17.46
N ILE A 2 -2.76 -30.22 -17.29
CA ILE A 2 -3.35 -29.00 -16.74
C ILE A 2 -2.91 -29.03 -15.28
N GLY A 3 -2.04 -28.11 -14.86
CA GLY A 3 -1.61 -28.06 -13.46
C GLY A 3 -2.83 -27.72 -12.60
N ASP A 4 -3.09 -28.53 -11.59
CA ASP A 4 -4.15 -28.27 -10.64
C ASP A 4 -3.87 -26.93 -9.94
N ASP A 5 -4.89 -26.08 -9.83
CA ASP A 5 -4.78 -24.82 -9.08
C ASP A 5 -4.55 -25.17 -7.60
N VAL A 6 -3.37 -24.82 -7.09
CA VAL A 6 -3.02 -25.04 -5.67
C VAL A 6 -3.50 -23.85 -4.86
N VAL A 7 -4.28 -24.12 -3.82
CA VAL A 7 -4.81 -23.11 -2.89
C VAL A 7 -4.06 -23.25 -1.57
N HIS A 8 -3.44 -22.16 -1.11
CA HIS A 8 -2.77 -22.07 0.19
C HIS A 8 -3.46 -21.01 1.06
N THR A 9 -3.55 -21.28 2.36
CA THR A 9 -4.14 -20.36 3.33
C THR A 9 -3.07 -19.55 4.04
N TYR A 10 -3.30 -18.24 4.10
CA TYR A 10 -2.39 -17.27 4.68
C TYR A 10 -3.11 -16.42 5.72
N ILE A 11 -2.44 -16.13 6.82
CA ILE A 11 -2.96 -15.33 7.93
C ILE A 11 -2.27 -13.97 7.95
N LEU A 12 -3.06 -12.91 8.10
CA LEU A 12 -2.55 -11.56 8.27
C LEU A 12 -1.80 -11.45 9.60
N ALA A 13 -0.59 -10.91 9.55
CA ALA A 13 0.24 -10.62 10.71
C ALA A 13 0.00 -9.18 11.22
N ARG A 14 0.13 -9.00 12.54
CA ARG A 14 0.27 -7.72 13.23
C ARG A 14 1.64 -7.61 13.87
N ASP A 15 2.15 -6.40 13.94
CA ASP A 15 3.36 -6.10 14.67
C ASP A 15 3.17 -6.28 16.19
N THR A 16 4.29 -6.38 16.87
CA THR A 16 4.39 -6.36 18.33
C THR A 16 5.30 -5.21 18.76
N GLU A 17 5.43 -4.98 20.07
CA GLU A 17 6.40 -4.01 20.60
C GLU A 17 7.86 -4.39 20.28
N VAL A 18 8.12 -5.65 19.96
CA VAL A 18 9.45 -6.15 19.60
C VAL A 18 9.65 -6.09 18.09
N GLU A 19 10.76 -5.49 17.68
CA GLU A 19 11.08 -5.33 16.26
C GLU A 19 11.26 -6.69 15.55
N GLY A 20 10.56 -6.86 14.43
CA GLY A 20 10.59 -8.10 13.64
C GLY A 20 9.77 -9.26 14.21
N GLU A 21 9.12 -9.10 15.38
CA GLU A 21 8.20 -10.09 15.93
C GLU A 21 6.74 -9.77 15.57
N PHE A 22 5.99 -10.81 15.19
CA PHE A 22 4.62 -10.71 14.72
C PHE A 22 3.68 -11.65 15.45
N THR A 23 2.45 -11.17 15.66
CA THR A 23 1.32 -11.98 16.13
C THR A 23 0.29 -12.13 15.01
N ASP A 24 -0.44 -13.25 15.00
CA ASP A 24 -1.51 -13.46 14.03
C ASP A 24 -2.73 -12.63 14.40
N VAL A 25 -3.43 -12.09 13.39
CA VAL A 25 -4.72 -11.44 13.61
C VAL A 25 -5.74 -12.51 13.95
N ASP A 26 -6.27 -12.46 15.18
CA ASP A 26 -7.45 -13.23 15.55
C ASP A 26 -8.65 -12.70 14.76
N THR A 27 -9.04 -13.45 13.73
CA THR A 27 -10.17 -13.12 12.84
C THR A 27 -11.47 -13.80 13.30
N THR A 28 -11.48 -14.42 14.48
CA THR A 28 -12.66 -15.06 15.07
C THR A 28 -13.64 -14.05 15.70
N ASP A 29 -13.97 -12.98 14.97
CA ASP A 29 -15.07 -12.11 15.35
C ASP A 29 -16.43 -12.75 14.95
N ALA A 30 -17.49 -12.41 15.69
CA ALA A 30 -18.84 -12.99 15.57
C ALA A 30 -19.53 -12.83 14.18
N ASP A 31 -18.92 -12.09 13.24
CA ASP A 31 -19.41 -11.82 11.88
C ASP A 31 -18.69 -12.65 10.78
N GLY A 32 -17.70 -13.48 11.13
CA GLY A 32 -16.98 -14.38 10.22
C GLY A 32 -15.65 -13.85 9.69
N THR A 33 -14.78 -14.76 9.24
CA THR A 33 -13.45 -14.47 8.69
C THR A 33 -13.55 -13.58 7.44
N GLN A 34 -12.84 -12.45 7.41
CA GLN A 34 -12.69 -11.67 6.18
C GLN A 34 -11.69 -12.38 5.25
N GLU A 35 -12.22 -13.12 4.28
CA GLU A 35 -11.42 -13.83 3.27
C GLU A 35 -11.23 -12.97 2.02
N ALA A 36 -10.01 -12.96 1.50
CA ALA A 36 -9.66 -12.36 0.21
C ALA A 36 -8.87 -13.37 -0.62
N HIS A 37 -9.05 -13.35 -1.94
CA HIS A 37 -8.36 -14.26 -2.85
C HIS A 37 -7.24 -13.53 -3.60
N LEU A 38 -6.03 -14.07 -3.49
CA LEU A 38 -4.83 -13.58 -4.15
C LEU A 38 -4.39 -14.57 -5.22
N TYR A 39 -4.30 -14.10 -6.47
CA TYR A 39 -3.88 -14.94 -7.59
C TYR A 39 -2.45 -14.61 -8.02
N ILE A 40 -1.53 -15.56 -7.77
CA ILE A 40 -0.12 -15.46 -8.15
C ILE A 40 0.17 -16.43 -9.29
N THR A 41 0.88 -15.96 -10.31
CA THR A 41 1.32 -16.82 -11.42
C THR A 41 2.78 -16.55 -11.75
N PRO A 42 3.60 -17.59 -12.00
CA PRO A 42 5.00 -17.43 -12.42
C PRO A 42 5.17 -16.49 -13.62
N LYS A 43 4.18 -16.45 -14.53
CA LYS A 43 4.18 -15.59 -15.72
C LYS A 43 4.12 -14.08 -15.42
N ARG A 44 3.78 -13.70 -14.19
CA ARG A 44 3.72 -12.31 -13.74
C ARG A 44 4.81 -11.95 -12.73
N CYS A 45 5.91 -12.71 -12.71
CA CYS A 45 7.14 -12.27 -12.05
C CYS A 45 7.66 -11.02 -12.79
N ILE A 46 7.73 -9.90 -12.09
CA ILE A 46 8.18 -8.61 -12.63
C ILE A 46 9.62 -8.26 -12.21
N GLY A 47 10.18 -9.01 -11.27
CA GLY A 47 11.55 -8.83 -10.84
C GLY A 47 12.00 -9.83 -9.77
N ALA A 48 13.31 -9.87 -9.54
CA ALA A 48 13.92 -10.59 -8.44
C ALA A 48 14.89 -9.63 -7.73
N GLY A 49 14.74 -9.52 -6.41
CA GLY A 49 15.73 -8.91 -5.53
C GLY A 49 16.78 -9.93 -5.09
N HIS A 50 17.65 -9.53 -4.17
CA HIS A 50 18.68 -10.42 -3.61
C HIS A 50 18.07 -11.55 -2.75
N HIS A 51 16.92 -11.31 -2.13
CA HIS A 51 16.29 -12.24 -1.18
C HIS A 51 14.82 -12.54 -1.50
N SER A 52 14.31 -12.03 -2.62
CA SER A 52 12.87 -12.10 -2.90
C SER A 52 12.54 -12.10 -4.39
N TYR A 53 11.37 -12.65 -4.72
CA TYR A 53 10.72 -12.50 -6.00
C TYR A 53 9.57 -11.49 -5.90
N ILE A 54 9.38 -10.72 -6.95
CA ILE A 54 8.34 -9.70 -7.05
C ILE A 54 7.35 -10.11 -8.12
N TYR A 55 6.08 -10.19 -7.74
CA TYR A 55 4.98 -10.56 -8.62
C TYR A 55 3.98 -9.42 -8.75
N GLN A 56 3.52 -9.16 -9.97
CA GLN A 56 2.29 -8.42 -10.20
C GLN A 56 1.11 -9.38 -10.08
N VAL A 57 0.23 -9.15 -9.10
CA VAL A 57 -0.83 -10.11 -8.74
C VAL A 57 -2.19 -9.44 -8.77
N GLU A 58 -3.23 -10.27 -8.93
CA GLU A 58 -4.63 -9.82 -8.86
C GLU A 58 -5.18 -10.12 -7.48
N LEU A 59 -5.62 -9.07 -6.79
CA LEU A 59 -6.34 -9.16 -5.54
C LEU A 59 -7.83 -8.94 -5.81
N GLU A 60 -8.66 -9.90 -5.44
CA GLU A 60 -10.11 -9.80 -5.57
C GLU A 60 -10.74 -9.22 -4.32
N LEU A 61 -11.38 -8.06 -4.45
CA LEU A 61 -12.00 -7.32 -3.34
C LEU A 61 -13.50 -7.15 -3.54
N PRO A 62 -14.31 -7.12 -2.46
CA PRO A 62 -15.69 -6.67 -2.53
C PRO A 62 -15.78 -5.27 -3.15
N ARG A 63 -16.64 -5.12 -4.17
CA ARG A 63 -16.75 -3.88 -4.93
C ARG A 63 -17.24 -2.69 -4.10
N GLU A 64 -17.95 -2.97 -3.02
CA GLU A 64 -18.43 -1.98 -2.05
C GLU A 64 -17.27 -1.23 -1.36
N LEU A 65 -16.09 -1.85 -1.24
CA LEU A 65 -14.89 -1.20 -0.72
C LEU A 65 -14.29 -0.17 -1.70
N LEU A 66 -14.53 -0.35 -3.00
CA LEU A 66 -13.91 0.45 -4.06
C LEU A 66 -14.84 1.52 -4.63
N VAL A 67 -16.15 1.29 -4.58
CA VAL A 67 -17.14 2.17 -5.20
C VAL A 67 -18.08 2.70 -4.13
N LYS A 68 -17.99 4.00 -3.85
CA LYS A 68 -18.96 4.66 -2.97
C LYS A 68 -20.38 4.43 -3.52
N PRO A 69 -21.34 4.08 -2.66
CA PRO A 69 -22.72 3.91 -3.09
C PRO A 69 -23.22 5.23 -3.69
N LYS A 70 -23.77 5.15 -4.90
CA LYS A 70 -24.46 6.30 -5.51
C LYS A 70 -25.91 6.27 -5.07
N THR A 71 -26.35 7.28 -4.33
CA THR A 71 -27.77 7.50 -4.06
C THR A 71 -28.38 8.24 -5.26
N CYS A 72 -29.40 7.66 -5.90
CA CYS A 72 -30.14 8.41 -6.92
C CYS A 72 -31.02 9.48 -6.27
N LEU A 73 -31.39 10.50 -7.05
CA LEU A 73 -32.30 11.55 -6.60
C LEU A 73 -33.60 10.98 -6.01
N LYS A 74 -34.17 9.96 -6.64
CA LYS A 74 -35.42 9.34 -6.18
C LYS A 74 -35.28 8.69 -4.79
N CYS A 75 -34.21 7.94 -4.55
CA CYS A 75 -33.94 7.37 -3.22
C CYS A 75 -33.55 8.43 -2.19
N ALA A 76 -32.95 9.54 -2.62
CA ALA A 76 -32.70 10.67 -1.74
C ALA A 76 -34.01 11.37 -1.32
N TYR A 77 -34.99 11.49 -2.23
CA TYR A 77 -36.30 12.09 -1.96
C TYR A 77 -37.26 11.17 -1.19
N GLU A 78 -37.18 9.85 -1.37
CA GLU A 78 -38.02 8.88 -0.66
C GLU A 78 -37.65 8.73 0.84
N GLY A 79 -36.54 9.34 1.27
CA GLY A 79 -36.11 9.41 2.68
C GLY A 79 -35.59 8.08 3.25
N PRO A 80 -34.83 8.13 4.36
CA PRO A 80 -34.38 6.93 5.06
C PRO A 80 -35.57 6.25 5.78
N GLY A 81 -36.33 5.40 5.09
CA GLY A 81 -37.27 4.47 5.71
C GLY A 81 -38.25 5.04 6.77
N GLU A 82 -38.72 4.17 7.67
CA GLU A 82 -39.66 4.53 8.74
C GLU A 82 -38.91 5.08 9.98
N ALA A 83 -39.53 6.00 10.70
CA ALA A 83 -38.98 6.55 11.93
C ALA A 83 -38.99 5.49 13.05
N LEU A 84 -37.81 5.06 13.50
CA LEU A 84 -37.61 4.08 14.57
C LEU A 84 -37.96 4.63 15.95
N LYS A 85 -37.59 5.88 16.25
CA LYS A 85 -37.87 6.53 17.54
C LYS A 85 -38.05 8.03 17.37
N LYS A 86 -39.12 8.56 17.97
CA LYS A 86 -39.28 9.99 18.24
C LYS A 86 -38.93 10.25 19.70
N THR A 87 -37.87 11.00 19.96
CA THR A 87 -37.59 11.53 21.31
C THR A 87 -37.97 13.00 21.36
N VAL A 88 -38.92 13.31 22.24
CA VAL A 88 -39.31 14.69 22.57
C VAL A 88 -38.43 15.13 23.72
N THR A 89 -37.66 16.20 23.53
CA THR A 89 -36.89 16.80 24.62
C THR A 89 -37.81 17.62 25.52
N GLU A 90 -37.61 17.56 26.84
CA GLU A 90 -38.48 18.16 27.88
C GLU A 90 -38.70 19.69 27.77
N LYS A 91 -38.01 20.36 26.86
CA LYS A 91 -38.22 21.78 26.52
C LYS A 91 -39.05 22.00 25.25
N GLY A 92 -39.94 21.06 24.93
CA GLY A 92 -41.14 21.26 24.09
C GLY A 92 -40.95 21.58 22.59
N ASN A 93 -39.76 21.95 22.11
CA ASN A 93 -39.61 22.54 20.77
C ASN A 93 -38.68 21.79 19.81
N ARG A 94 -38.13 20.62 20.18
CA ARG A 94 -37.28 19.82 19.28
C ARG A 94 -37.59 18.33 19.38
N VAL A 95 -38.14 17.79 18.28
CA VAL A 95 -38.30 16.36 18.04
C VAL A 95 -37.04 15.85 17.34
N LYS A 96 -36.35 14.87 17.92
CA LYS A 96 -35.34 14.08 17.21
C LYS A 96 -36.01 12.80 16.71
N GLU A 97 -36.07 12.64 15.40
CA GLU A 97 -36.53 11.42 14.75
C GLU A 97 -35.29 10.60 14.31
N LEU A 98 -35.14 9.41 14.87
CA LEU A 98 -34.18 8.40 14.42
C LEU A 98 -34.86 7.58 13.33
N PHE A 99 -34.26 7.50 12.16
CA PHE A 99 -34.79 6.80 11.00
C PHE A 99 -34.04 5.49 10.77
N GLU A 100 -34.76 4.42 10.42
CA GLU A 100 -34.10 3.22 9.89
C GLU A 100 -33.71 3.52 8.45
N VAL A 101 -32.42 3.74 8.21
CA VAL A 101 -31.91 3.75 6.84
C VAL A 101 -32.09 2.33 6.32
N LYS A 102 -33.06 2.11 5.43
CA LYS A 102 -33.13 0.86 4.65
C LYS A 102 -31.79 0.72 3.95
N LYS A 103 -30.89 -0.09 4.51
CA LYS A 103 -29.59 -0.41 3.92
C LYS A 103 -29.86 -1.14 2.62
N GLN A 104 -29.99 -0.39 1.53
CA GLN A 104 -29.88 -0.98 0.21
C GLN A 104 -28.43 -1.45 0.12
N HIS A 105 -28.24 -2.76 0.12
CA HIS A 105 -26.94 -3.35 -0.15
C HIS A 105 -26.46 -2.82 -1.49
N ALA A 106 -25.21 -2.35 -1.49
CA ALA A 106 -24.57 -1.87 -2.69
C ALA A 106 -24.58 -2.98 -3.78
N PRO A 107 -24.51 -2.61 -5.07
CA PRO A 107 -23.94 -1.35 -5.52
C PRO A 107 -24.94 -0.27 -5.96
N TYR A 108 -26.23 -0.56 -6.20
CA TYR A 108 -27.17 0.44 -6.73
C TYR A 108 -28.63 0.15 -6.36
N CYS A 109 -29.38 1.19 -6.00
CA CYS A 109 -30.84 1.11 -5.92
C CYS A 109 -31.42 0.65 -7.27
N LYS A 110 -32.61 0.02 -7.29
CA LYS A 110 -33.33 -0.36 -8.53
C LYS A 110 -33.49 0.78 -9.55
N HIS A 111 -33.41 2.03 -9.11
CA HIS A 111 -33.53 3.22 -9.98
C HIS A 111 -32.24 3.57 -10.73
N LEU A 112 -31.11 2.97 -10.36
CA LEU A 112 -29.81 3.07 -11.05
C LEU A 112 -29.43 1.77 -11.75
N ASP A 113 -30.35 0.81 -11.81
CA ASP A 113 -30.17 -0.38 -12.62
C ASP A 113 -30.35 -0.01 -14.10
N ASP A 114 -29.23 0.02 -14.82
CA ASP A 114 -29.13 0.26 -16.26
C ASP A 114 -29.11 -1.06 -17.05
N GLY A 115 -29.36 -2.20 -16.39
CA GLY A 115 -29.29 -3.53 -16.99
C GLY A 115 -27.88 -4.04 -17.26
N VAL A 116 -26.84 -3.30 -16.84
CA VAL A 116 -25.45 -3.73 -16.98
C VAL A 116 -25.07 -4.59 -15.77
N PRO A 117 -24.74 -5.89 -15.97
CA PRO A 117 -24.32 -6.74 -14.87
C PRO A 117 -23.03 -6.19 -14.26
N ARG A 118 -23.07 -5.98 -12.95
CA ARG A 118 -21.99 -5.39 -12.18
C ARG A 118 -21.53 -6.44 -11.16
N PRO A 119 -20.32 -7.03 -11.32
CA PRO A 119 -19.86 -8.08 -10.42
C PRO A 119 -19.77 -7.54 -8.99
N LYS A 120 -20.01 -8.43 -8.02
CA LYS A 120 -19.96 -8.12 -6.59
C LYS A 120 -18.54 -7.86 -6.11
N SER A 121 -17.56 -8.46 -6.77
CA SER A 121 -16.14 -8.24 -6.55
C SER A 121 -15.52 -7.45 -7.71
N ALA A 122 -14.35 -6.88 -7.45
CA ALA A 122 -13.52 -6.25 -8.45
C ALA A 122 -12.06 -6.64 -8.20
N LYS A 123 -11.37 -6.94 -9.28
CA LYS A 123 -9.95 -7.27 -9.25
C LYS A 123 -9.13 -5.99 -9.32
N VAL A 124 -8.17 -5.87 -8.42
CA VAL A 124 -7.18 -4.79 -8.41
C VAL A 124 -5.78 -5.37 -8.58
N SER A 125 -4.91 -4.65 -9.28
CA SER A 125 -3.51 -5.05 -9.44
C SER A 125 -2.72 -4.56 -8.24
N VAL A 126 -1.99 -5.46 -7.58
CA VAL A 126 -1.09 -5.17 -6.45
C VAL A 126 0.25 -5.86 -6.68
N THR A 127 1.23 -5.55 -5.84
CA THR A 127 2.55 -6.20 -5.84
C THR A 127 2.61 -7.18 -4.68
N ALA A 128 2.96 -8.43 -4.96
CA ALA A 128 3.32 -9.41 -3.94
C ALA A 128 4.83 -9.64 -3.96
N LYS A 129 5.49 -9.34 -2.84
CA LYS A 129 6.88 -9.68 -2.59
C LYS A 129 6.92 -10.94 -1.73
N VAL A 130 7.61 -11.96 -2.24
CA VAL A 130 7.79 -13.26 -1.57
C VAL A 130 9.27 -13.57 -1.46
N THR A 131 9.68 -14.23 -0.40
CA THR A 131 11.06 -14.66 -0.16
C THR A 131 11.52 -15.79 -1.07
N MET A 132 12.82 -15.81 -1.34
CA MET A 132 13.47 -16.96 -1.95
C MET A 132 13.66 -18.07 -0.89
N PRO A 133 13.56 -19.36 -1.27
CA PRO A 133 13.88 -20.46 -0.36
C PRO A 133 15.29 -20.32 0.21
N ARG A 134 15.44 -20.65 1.50
CA ARG A 134 16.74 -20.67 2.15
C ARG A 134 17.64 -21.73 1.53
N THR A 135 18.87 -21.36 1.19
CA THR A 135 19.94 -22.31 0.86
C THR A 135 20.94 -22.38 2.01
N VAL A 136 21.82 -23.39 2.03
CA VAL A 136 22.79 -23.60 3.12
C VAL A 136 23.70 -22.39 3.33
N ASP A 137 23.92 -21.59 2.28
CA ASP A 137 24.83 -20.45 2.26
C ASP A 137 24.12 -19.08 2.15
N SER A 138 22.79 -19.03 2.16
CA SER A 138 22.06 -17.77 2.00
C SER A 138 21.83 -17.04 3.33
N GLU A 139 21.87 -15.71 3.29
CA GLU A 139 21.31 -14.86 4.35
C GLU A 139 19.85 -15.23 4.63
N ASP A 140 19.35 -14.81 5.80
CA ASP A 140 17.97 -15.10 6.20
C ASP A 140 16.99 -14.24 5.40
N HIS A 141 16.55 -14.79 4.27
CA HIS A 141 15.63 -14.13 3.35
C HIS A 141 14.28 -13.79 4.00
N GLU A 142 13.82 -14.64 4.91
CA GLU A 142 12.60 -14.42 5.70
C GLU A 142 12.78 -13.25 6.65
N GLN A 143 13.92 -13.16 7.32
CA GLN A 143 14.22 -12.03 8.20
C GLN A 143 14.25 -10.70 7.44
N HIS A 144 14.81 -10.66 6.23
CA HIS A 144 14.81 -9.42 5.44
C HIS A 144 13.40 -8.95 5.05
N LEU A 145 12.51 -9.89 4.67
CA LEU A 145 11.14 -9.55 4.33
C LEU A 145 10.32 -9.17 5.58
N ALA A 146 10.56 -9.87 6.69
CA ALA A 146 9.99 -9.56 8.01
C ALA A 146 10.39 -8.14 8.46
N ASN A 147 11.66 -7.78 8.37
CA ASN A 147 12.14 -6.44 8.71
C ASN A 147 11.44 -5.37 7.86
N GLU A 148 11.36 -5.58 6.54
CA GLU A 148 10.66 -4.64 5.65
C GLU A 148 9.17 -4.52 6.01
N ALA A 149 8.49 -5.63 6.25
CA ALA A 149 7.09 -5.64 6.68
C ALA A 149 6.89 -4.86 7.99
N TRP A 150 7.77 -5.07 8.98
CA TRP A 150 7.72 -4.36 10.25
C TRP A 150 7.84 -2.84 10.06
N ARG A 151 8.73 -2.40 9.15
CA ARG A 151 8.88 -0.98 8.83
C ARG A 151 7.61 -0.39 8.24
N TYR A 152 6.97 -1.07 7.29
CA TYR A 152 5.69 -0.63 6.75
C TYR A 152 4.60 -0.54 7.82
N MET A 153 4.54 -1.47 8.78
CA MET A 153 3.58 -1.40 9.89
C MET A 153 3.82 -0.21 10.82
N ASN A 154 5.08 0.22 10.97
CA ASN A 154 5.49 1.24 11.92
C ASN A 154 5.77 2.62 11.30
N PHE A 155 5.68 2.75 9.97
CA PHE A 155 5.83 4.03 9.31
C PHE A 155 4.68 4.98 9.65
N PRO A 156 4.95 6.29 9.81
CA PRO A 156 3.91 7.28 9.99
C PRO A 156 2.92 7.30 8.82
N ASN A 157 1.61 7.46 9.11
CA ASN A 157 0.55 7.49 8.09
C ASN A 157 0.85 8.42 6.91
N HIS A 158 1.46 9.57 7.17
CA HIS A 158 1.76 10.57 6.14
C HIS A 158 2.78 10.09 5.08
N PHE A 159 3.55 9.01 5.34
CA PHE A 159 4.41 8.40 4.33
C PHE A 159 3.62 7.73 3.22
N PHE A 160 2.41 7.24 3.52
CA PHE A 160 1.53 6.58 2.56
C PHE A 160 0.61 7.59 1.84
N GLU A 161 0.40 8.77 2.39
CA GLU A 161 -0.66 9.66 1.94
C GLU A 161 -0.28 10.44 0.66
N HIS A 162 -1.27 10.61 -0.22
CA HIS A 162 -1.16 11.47 -1.38
C HIS A 162 -1.60 12.88 -1.03
N TRP A 163 -0.62 13.73 -0.75
CA TRP A 163 -0.85 15.15 -0.56
C TRP A 163 -0.90 15.91 -1.88
N THR A 164 -1.63 17.01 -1.89
CA THR A 164 -1.56 18.02 -2.97
C THR A 164 -0.77 19.21 -2.47
N GLY A 165 0.15 19.72 -3.29
CA GLY A 165 0.94 20.90 -2.96
C GLY A 165 2.43 20.65 -3.15
N TYR A 166 3.23 21.58 -2.64
CA TYR A 166 4.68 21.56 -2.74
C TYR A 166 5.33 21.72 -1.38
N ASN A 167 6.50 21.13 -1.19
CA ASN A 167 7.38 21.35 -0.06
C ASN A 167 8.68 21.99 -0.51
N ILE A 168 9.37 22.66 0.42
CA ILE A 168 10.73 23.15 0.23
C ILE A 168 11.56 22.45 1.30
N ILE A 169 12.53 21.65 0.86
CA ILE A 169 13.36 20.84 1.75
C ILE A 169 14.82 21.24 1.51
N PRO A 170 15.46 21.92 2.47
CA PRO A 170 16.86 22.29 2.36
C PRO A 170 17.76 21.06 2.11
N PRO A 171 18.81 21.17 1.26
CA PRO A 171 19.30 22.38 0.60
C PRO A 171 18.54 22.77 -0.67
N CYS A 172 17.56 21.97 -1.12
CA CYS A 172 16.75 22.30 -2.29
C CYS A 172 15.86 23.52 -2.01
N LYS A 173 16.04 24.58 -2.83
CA LYS A 173 15.27 25.83 -2.72
C LYS A 173 14.02 25.84 -3.61
N ASP A 174 13.98 24.94 -4.58
CA ASP A 174 12.87 24.84 -5.52
C ASP A 174 11.74 24.01 -4.89
N PRO A 175 10.47 24.40 -5.09
CA PRO A 175 9.33 23.67 -4.56
C PRO A 175 9.20 22.30 -5.24
N LEU A 176 9.19 21.24 -4.45
CA LEU A 176 9.02 19.85 -4.94
C LEU A 176 7.61 19.34 -4.64
N PRO A 177 6.99 18.53 -5.52
CA PRO A 177 5.67 17.99 -5.26
C PRO A 177 5.63 17.15 -3.98
N VAL A 178 4.64 17.40 -3.12
CA VAL A 178 4.40 16.51 -1.98
C VAL A 178 3.64 15.29 -2.48
N GLY A 179 4.13 14.10 -2.14
CA GLY A 179 3.53 12.82 -2.51
C GLY A 179 3.80 11.77 -1.46
N ALA A 180 3.22 10.59 -1.61
CA ALA A 180 3.57 9.47 -0.74
C ALA A 180 5.07 9.13 -0.91
N VAL A 181 5.74 8.91 0.21
CA VAL A 181 7.14 8.50 0.28
C VAL A 181 7.26 7.03 -0.09
N VAL A 182 6.37 6.20 0.45
CA VAL A 182 6.40 4.74 0.36
C VAL A 182 5.11 4.20 -0.28
N PRO A 183 5.12 2.99 -0.87
CA PRO A 183 3.92 2.32 -1.40
C PRO A 183 2.82 2.18 -0.35
N GLN A 184 1.55 2.14 -0.76
CA GLN A 184 0.51 1.63 0.15
C GLN A 184 0.87 0.23 0.66
N PHE A 185 0.69 0.01 1.96
CA PHE A 185 0.86 -1.29 2.60
C PHE A 185 -0.50 -1.97 2.80
N TYR A 186 -0.67 -3.16 2.24
CA TYR A 186 -1.92 -3.94 2.34
C TYR A 186 -1.83 -5.10 3.33
N GLY A 187 -0.64 -5.39 3.85
CA GLY A 187 -0.45 -6.39 4.88
C GLY A 187 0.78 -7.27 4.64
N TYR A 188 1.17 -7.95 5.71
CA TYR A 188 2.15 -9.02 5.70
C TYR A 188 1.44 -10.30 6.11
N TYR A 189 1.55 -11.34 5.31
CA TYR A 189 0.80 -12.57 5.47
C TYR A 189 1.74 -13.76 5.62
N ARG A 190 1.47 -14.61 6.62
CA ARG A 190 2.26 -15.82 6.90
C ARG A 190 1.44 -17.07 6.55
N PRO A 191 2.08 -18.15 6.05
CA PRO A 191 1.37 -19.39 5.79
C PRO A 191 0.81 -19.96 7.11
N GLN A 192 -0.47 -20.37 7.10
CA GLN A 192 -1.13 -20.93 8.28
C GLN A 192 -0.58 -22.30 8.67
N GLU A 193 -0.35 -23.15 7.67
CA GLU A 193 0.22 -24.49 7.81
C GLU A 193 1.50 -24.54 7.00
N GLN A 194 2.52 -25.26 7.46
CA GLN A 194 3.65 -25.64 6.63
C GLN A 194 3.40 -27.06 6.11
N CYS A 195 3.36 -27.23 4.78
CA CYS A 195 3.27 -28.55 4.18
C CYS A 195 4.65 -29.23 4.27
N GLU A 196 4.70 -30.48 4.75
CA GLU A 196 5.96 -31.23 4.83
C GLU A 196 6.65 -31.28 3.46
N GLY A 197 7.84 -30.68 3.37
CA GLY A 197 8.67 -30.70 2.15
C GLY A 197 8.44 -29.56 1.16
N GLU A 198 7.47 -28.66 1.39
CA GLU A 198 7.24 -27.50 0.53
C GLU A 198 7.53 -26.19 1.27
N PHE A 199 8.43 -25.38 0.70
CA PHE A 199 8.71 -24.04 1.20
C PHE A 199 7.54 -23.11 0.86
N MET A 200 6.85 -22.61 1.88
CA MET A 200 5.85 -21.57 1.73
C MET A 200 6.38 -20.24 2.24
N SER A 201 6.57 -19.33 1.29
CA SER A 201 7.06 -17.99 1.59
C SER A 201 5.97 -17.12 2.22
N PRO A 202 6.29 -16.28 3.22
CA PRO A 202 5.46 -15.15 3.60
C PRO A 202 5.23 -14.17 2.43
N ILE A 203 4.12 -13.45 2.46
CA ILE A 203 3.72 -12.52 1.40
C ILE A 203 3.65 -11.10 1.98
N LEU A 204 4.47 -10.20 1.46
CA LEU A 204 4.34 -8.77 1.67
C LEU A 204 3.55 -8.15 0.51
N LEU A 205 2.38 -7.59 0.82
CA LEU A 205 1.44 -7.08 -0.17
C LEU A 205 1.45 -5.54 -0.20
N LEU A 206 1.80 -4.97 -1.36
CA LEU A 206 2.06 -3.53 -1.54
C LEU A 206 1.34 -2.95 -2.77
N GLU A 207 1.25 -1.62 -2.83
CA GLU A 207 0.87 -0.87 -4.04
C GLU A 207 1.77 -1.26 -5.22
N HIS A 208 1.17 -1.41 -6.41
CA HIS A 208 1.92 -1.54 -7.64
C HIS A 208 2.40 -0.16 -8.14
N CYS A 209 3.63 0.21 -7.77
CA CYS A 209 4.20 1.54 -8.02
C CYS A 209 4.95 1.71 -9.33
N GLY A 210 4.76 0.81 -10.31
CA GLY A 210 5.32 0.95 -11.66
C GLY A 210 6.68 0.29 -11.82
N THR A 211 7.60 0.96 -12.51
CA THR A 211 8.91 0.41 -12.90
C THR A 211 10.05 1.08 -12.13
N GLN A 212 11.23 0.48 -12.11
CA GLN A 212 12.41 1.10 -11.51
C GLN A 212 12.79 2.38 -12.24
N ALA A 213 13.18 3.41 -11.48
CA ALA A 213 13.69 4.65 -12.02
C ALA A 213 15.10 4.44 -12.62
N ASN A 214 15.41 5.21 -13.65
CA ASN A 214 16.75 5.33 -14.20
C ASN A 214 17.18 6.79 -14.07
N MET A 215 18.14 7.09 -13.20
CA MET A 215 18.54 8.47 -12.93
C MET A 215 19.12 9.15 -14.19
N ASN A 216 19.60 8.41 -15.18
CA ASN A 216 20.07 8.99 -16.45
C ASN A 216 18.93 9.54 -17.32
N GLU A 217 17.72 9.00 -17.16
CA GLU A 217 16.55 9.37 -17.97
C GLU A 217 15.71 10.46 -17.32
N LEU A 218 15.95 10.74 -16.03
CA LEU A 218 15.21 11.74 -15.26
C LEU A 218 15.79 13.15 -15.42
N THR A 219 14.89 14.12 -15.50
CA THR A 219 15.22 15.54 -15.39
C THR A 219 15.81 15.88 -14.01
N LEU A 220 16.47 17.03 -13.90
CA LEU A 220 17.02 17.48 -12.61
C LEU A 220 15.92 17.64 -11.54
N GLU A 221 14.73 18.10 -11.92
CA GLU A 221 13.58 18.27 -11.02
C GLU A 221 13.06 16.91 -10.51
N GLU A 222 12.93 15.92 -11.39
CA GLU A 222 12.52 14.56 -11.02
C GLU A 222 13.56 13.89 -10.12
N ARG A 223 14.86 14.07 -10.39
CA ARG A 223 15.93 13.55 -9.51
C ARG A 223 15.91 14.21 -8.13
N ARG A 224 15.58 15.50 -8.05
CA ARG A 224 15.35 16.19 -6.77
C ARG A 224 14.08 15.70 -6.07
N GLU A 225 13.02 15.38 -6.79
CA GLU A 225 11.83 14.74 -6.20
C GLU A 225 12.18 13.36 -5.61
N CYS A 226 12.95 12.54 -6.33
CA CYS A 226 13.51 11.27 -5.84
C CYS A 226 14.32 11.46 -4.55
N TRP A 227 15.26 12.41 -4.55
CA TRP A 227 16.04 12.77 -3.37
C TRP A 227 15.16 13.20 -2.19
N SER A 228 14.11 13.99 -2.46
CA SER A 228 13.19 14.45 -1.43
C SER A 228 12.43 13.31 -0.75
N LEU A 229 12.34 12.12 -1.36
CA LEU A 229 11.74 10.97 -0.71
C LEU A 229 12.62 10.49 0.45
N LEU A 230 13.94 10.38 0.23
CA LEU A 230 14.90 9.98 1.27
C LEU A 230 14.98 11.02 2.36
N GLU A 231 15.02 12.29 1.98
CA GLU A 231 15.08 13.35 2.98
C GLU A 231 13.80 13.40 3.83
N ARG A 232 12.63 13.12 3.25
CA ARG A 232 11.39 12.98 4.04
C ARG A 232 11.33 11.72 4.88
N LEU A 233 11.96 10.63 4.42
CA LEU A 233 12.15 9.42 5.23
C LEU A 233 12.98 9.78 6.48
N ASN A 234 14.10 10.48 6.28
CA ASN A 234 14.98 10.96 7.35
C ASN A 234 14.24 11.89 8.30
N LEU A 235 13.53 12.91 7.81
CA LEU A 235 12.74 13.82 8.65
C LEU A 235 11.61 13.11 9.41
N GLY A 236 11.15 11.95 8.96
CA GLY A 236 10.21 11.10 9.68
C GLY A 236 10.85 10.16 10.69
N GLY A 237 12.17 10.23 10.90
CA GLY A 237 12.92 9.47 11.90
C GLY A 237 13.50 8.14 11.41
N PHE A 238 13.63 7.95 10.09
CA PHE A 238 14.11 6.69 9.50
C PHE A 238 15.19 6.92 8.46
N VAL A 239 16.19 6.03 8.43
CA VAL A 239 17.20 5.94 7.38
C VAL A 239 16.94 4.71 6.53
N HIS A 240 17.21 4.81 5.24
CA HIS A 240 17.02 3.73 4.29
C HIS A 240 18.19 2.71 4.31
N ASN A 241 19.43 3.16 4.51
CA ASN A 241 20.66 2.35 4.51
C ASN A 241 20.91 1.51 3.23
N SER A 242 20.19 1.81 2.14
CA SER A 242 20.32 1.10 0.85
C SER A 242 19.91 2.04 -0.29
N VAL A 243 20.58 3.18 -0.35
CA VAL A 243 20.30 4.23 -1.33
C VAL A 243 20.83 3.83 -2.71
N PHE A 244 19.92 3.37 -3.57
CA PHE A 244 20.22 3.00 -4.95
C PHE A 244 19.05 3.37 -5.87
N GLU A 245 19.31 3.71 -7.13
CA GLU A 245 18.25 4.09 -8.08
C GLU A 245 17.18 3.00 -8.27
N ARG A 246 17.59 1.73 -8.18
CA ARG A 246 16.70 0.56 -8.28
C ARG A 246 15.65 0.48 -7.15
N ASN A 247 15.88 1.18 -6.05
CA ASN A 247 14.99 1.26 -4.89
C ASN A 247 14.02 2.44 -4.99
N ILE A 248 13.96 3.11 -6.15
CA ILE A 248 12.93 4.08 -6.49
C ILE A 248 12.08 3.53 -7.62
N LEU A 249 10.77 3.49 -7.41
CA LEU A 249 9.80 3.16 -8.45
C LEU A 249 9.14 4.43 -8.98
N ILE A 250 8.91 4.46 -10.29
CA ILE A 250 8.17 5.49 -11.02
C ILE A 250 6.85 4.90 -11.54
N GLN A 251 5.74 5.55 -11.22
CA GLN A 251 4.45 5.30 -11.85
C GLN A 251 3.94 6.54 -12.58
N ASN A 252 3.27 6.30 -13.69
CA ASN A 252 2.51 7.34 -14.38
C ASN A 252 1.41 7.88 -13.46
N GLY A 253 1.22 9.19 -13.46
CA GLY A 253 0.14 9.87 -12.74
C GLY A 253 -0.80 10.61 -13.69
N PRO A 254 -1.79 11.35 -13.15
CA PRO A 254 -2.10 11.48 -11.74
C PRO A 254 -2.71 10.21 -11.14
N VAL A 255 -2.33 9.84 -9.91
CA VAL A 255 -2.75 8.56 -9.27
C VAL A 255 -4.25 8.46 -9.01
N GLN A 256 -4.93 9.59 -8.86
CA GLN A 256 -6.38 9.67 -8.73
C GLN A 256 -7.13 9.29 -10.01
N TRP A 257 -6.44 9.19 -11.14
CA TRP A 257 -7.03 8.73 -12.39
C TRP A 257 -6.86 7.22 -12.57
N SER A 258 -7.78 6.63 -13.34
CA SER A 258 -7.68 5.24 -13.78
C SER A 258 -6.33 5.01 -14.48
N PRO A 259 -5.68 3.84 -14.30
CA PRO A 259 -4.40 3.52 -14.94
C PRO A 259 -4.33 3.86 -16.44
N PHE A 260 -5.42 3.65 -17.19
CA PHE A 260 -5.50 3.94 -18.62
C PHE A 260 -5.47 5.43 -19.00
N LYS A 261 -5.68 6.32 -18.03
CA LYS A 261 -5.64 7.77 -18.20
C LYS A 261 -4.37 8.39 -17.64
N ARG A 262 -3.53 7.61 -16.96
CA ARG A 262 -2.28 8.10 -16.40
C ARG A 262 -1.24 8.27 -17.52
N SER A 263 -0.36 9.25 -17.36
CA SER A 263 0.68 9.59 -18.32
C SER A 263 2.02 9.82 -17.62
N SER A 264 3.11 9.75 -18.39
CA SER A 264 4.46 10.05 -17.91
C SER A 264 4.69 11.55 -17.68
N LEU A 265 3.75 12.42 -18.05
CA LEU A 265 3.86 13.87 -17.80
C LEU A 265 3.73 14.24 -16.32
N HIS A 266 3.19 13.34 -15.50
CA HIS A 266 3.00 13.52 -14.07
C HIS A 266 3.54 12.30 -13.32
N PRO A 267 4.85 12.04 -13.40
CA PRO A 267 5.44 10.87 -12.75
C PRO A 267 5.27 10.97 -11.24
N ARG A 268 5.14 9.82 -10.58
CA ARG A 268 5.08 9.72 -9.11
C ARG A 268 6.08 8.69 -8.66
N PHE A 269 6.90 9.09 -7.69
CA PHE A 269 8.01 8.29 -7.19
C PHE A 269 7.68 7.65 -5.84
N ARG A 270 8.26 6.48 -5.57
CA ARG A 270 8.13 5.73 -4.30
C ARG A 270 9.45 5.08 -3.93
N LEU A 271 9.84 5.16 -2.66
CA LEU A 271 10.93 4.35 -2.11
C LEU A 271 10.45 2.94 -1.79
N ILE A 272 11.29 1.95 -2.05
CA ILE A 272 11.02 0.54 -1.77
C ILE A 272 12.25 -0.14 -1.16
N ASP A 273 12.08 -1.38 -0.68
CA ASP A 273 13.17 -2.23 -0.18
C ASP A 273 13.74 -1.78 1.17
N PHE A 274 12.87 -1.72 2.18
CA PHE A 274 13.19 -1.29 3.55
C PHE A 274 13.77 -2.39 4.43
N GLY A 275 14.27 -3.49 3.85
CA GLY A 275 14.82 -4.62 4.63
C GLY A 275 16.09 -4.28 5.44
N ARG A 276 16.72 -3.13 5.18
CA ARG A 276 17.88 -2.57 5.91
C ARG A 276 17.58 -1.21 6.56
N CYS A 277 16.34 -0.74 6.44
CA CYS A 277 15.94 0.54 7.01
C CYS A 277 16.06 0.50 8.53
N GLU A 278 16.49 1.59 9.14
CA GLU A 278 16.67 1.74 10.59
C GLU A 278 16.06 3.05 11.06
N LYS A 279 15.81 3.18 12.37
CA LYS A 279 15.49 4.48 12.95
C LYS A 279 16.76 5.32 12.99
N ILE A 280 16.60 6.63 12.86
CA ILE A 280 17.72 7.57 13.05
C ILE A 280 18.32 7.36 14.44
N ASP A 281 19.65 7.34 14.48
CA ASP A 281 20.46 7.31 15.69
C ASP A 281 20.54 8.69 16.34
N ASP A 282 20.87 8.73 17.63
CA ASP A 282 20.94 9.98 18.40
C ASP A 282 21.95 11.00 17.83
N ASP A 283 22.98 10.50 17.13
CA ASP A 283 24.06 11.30 16.54
C ASP A 283 23.76 11.74 15.08
N GLU A 284 22.66 11.26 14.47
CA GLU A 284 22.24 11.51 13.08
C GLU A 284 23.26 11.13 11.99
N ASP A 285 24.31 10.36 12.34
CA ASP A 285 25.40 9.99 11.43
C ASP A 285 24.87 9.14 10.27
N LEU A 286 23.93 8.24 10.54
CA LEU A 286 23.30 7.41 9.51
C LEU A 286 22.52 8.26 8.50
N ALA A 287 21.80 9.29 8.98
CA ALA A 287 21.01 10.16 8.12
C ALA A 287 21.91 11.02 7.21
N LEU A 288 23.05 11.48 7.74
CA LEU A 288 24.07 12.19 6.96
C LEU A 288 24.68 11.30 5.88
N ASN A 289 24.99 10.04 6.22
CA ASN A 289 25.51 9.07 5.26
C ASN A 289 24.50 8.76 4.15
N ASP A 290 23.22 8.55 4.49
CA ASP A 290 22.17 8.32 3.50
C ASP A 290 22.00 9.52 2.56
N ARG A 291 22.04 10.75 3.09
CA ARG A 291 21.99 11.98 2.28
C ARG A 291 23.18 12.06 1.33
N PHE A 292 24.39 11.81 1.82
CA PHE A 292 25.60 11.82 0.98
C PHE A 292 25.51 10.78 -0.15
N ASN A 293 25.07 9.56 0.17
CA ASN A 293 24.87 8.52 -0.83
C ASN A 293 23.80 8.90 -1.85
N ALA A 294 22.72 9.57 -1.43
CA ALA A 294 21.67 10.07 -2.31
C ALA A 294 22.18 11.15 -3.27
N ASP A 295 23.00 12.08 -2.81
CA ASP A 295 23.56 13.14 -3.64
C ASP A 295 24.42 12.55 -4.78
N VAL A 296 25.23 11.53 -4.46
CA VAL A 296 26.07 10.81 -5.44
C VAL A 296 25.22 9.97 -6.38
N GLU A 297 24.35 9.11 -5.84
CA GLU A 297 23.55 8.16 -6.62
C GLU A 297 22.57 8.87 -7.56
N PHE A 298 21.93 9.96 -7.09
CA PHE A 298 20.98 10.74 -7.87
C PHE A 298 21.64 11.88 -8.65
N ARG A 299 22.98 11.99 -8.54
CA ARG A 299 23.84 12.90 -9.32
C ARG A 299 23.40 14.35 -9.17
N LEU A 300 23.23 14.75 -7.93
CA LEU A 300 22.78 16.08 -7.56
C LEU A 300 24.00 16.92 -7.16
N ASP A 301 24.16 18.03 -7.86
CA ASP A 301 25.19 19.02 -7.55
C ASP A 301 24.60 20.02 -6.55
N PHE A 302 24.33 19.57 -5.33
CA PHE A 302 23.99 20.49 -4.23
C PHE A 302 25.22 21.25 -3.71
N TYR A 303 26.42 20.83 -4.11
CA TYR A 303 27.72 21.36 -3.72
C TYR A 303 28.64 21.59 -4.92
#